data_AF-A0A8J5D5M8-F1
#
_entry.id   AF-A0A8J5D5M8-F1
#
_cell.length_a   1.000
_cell.length_b   1.000
_cell.length_c   1.000
_cell.angle_alpha   90.00
_cell.angle_beta   90.00
_cell.angle_gamma   90.00
#
_symmetry.space_group_name_H-M   'P 1'
#
loop_
_entity.id
_entity.type
_entity.pdbx_description
1 polymer ?
#
loop_
_entity_poly.entity_id
_entity_poly.type
_entity_poly.pdbx_seq_one_letter_code
_entity_poly.pdbx_strand_id
1 'polypeptide(L)'
;MADTPGAIVERAAIKAALKREFRKQATNPHRHASGEGGALFDPALQRFMSMKATQYDYFKPTPKASFMGLMFIAVPIIGYGLLLKRDKEQQEMRIRTGQVSYADREFKFL
;
A
#
# COMPACT_ATOMS: atom_id res chain seq x y z
N MET A 1 20.82 -10.78 15.93
CA MET A 1 22.01 -9.91 16.20
C MET A 1 21.71 -9.19 17.49
N ALA A 2 22.28 -9.64 18.62
CA ALA A 2 22.04 -8.98 19.91
C ALA A 2 22.70 -7.60 19.87
N ASP A 3 21.95 -6.54 20.22
CA ASP A 3 22.49 -5.18 20.28
C ASP A 3 23.56 -5.11 21.39
N THR A 4 24.74 -4.59 21.06
CA THR A 4 25.82 -4.32 22.02
C THR A 4 25.32 -3.34 23.09
N PRO A 5 25.68 -3.49 24.37
CA PRO A 5 25.18 -2.61 25.44
C PRO A 5 25.38 -1.11 25.18
N GLY A 6 26.48 -0.72 24.52
CA GLY A 6 26.72 0.68 24.13
C GLY A 6 25.68 1.24 23.14
N ALA A 7 25.28 0.45 22.13
CA ALA A 7 24.30 0.87 21.13
C ALA A 7 22.90 1.09 21.74
N ILE A 8 22.56 0.34 22.79
CA ILE A 8 21.30 0.50 23.52
C ILE A 8 21.24 1.86 24.23
N VAL A 9 22.36 2.26 24.86
CA VAL A 9 22.47 3.54 25.57
C VAL A 9 22.38 4.71 24.58
N GLU A 10 23.07 4.63 23.45
CA GLU A 10 23.02 5.68 22.41
C GLU A 10 21.61 5.85 21.83
N ARG A 11 20.93 4.75 21.48
CA ARG A 11 19.55 4.80 21.00
C ARG A 11 18.60 5.38 22.06
N ALA A 12 18.79 5.03 23.32
CA ALA A 12 18.00 5.58 24.43
C ALA A 12 18.23 7.10 24.58
N ALA A 13 19.47 7.57 24.44
CA ALA A 13 19.81 8.98 24.49
C ALA A 13 19.15 9.77 23.34
N ILE A 14 19.21 9.26 22.10
CA ILE A 14 18.54 9.87 20.94
C ILE A 14 17.03 9.96 21.15
N LYS A 15 16.40 8.87 21.61
CA LYS A 15 14.97 8.84 21.91
C LYS A 15 14.58 9.85 23.00
N ALA A 16 15.40 9.97 24.04
CA ALA A 16 15.16 10.92 25.12
C ALA A 16 15.26 12.37 24.63
N ALA A 17 16.22 12.68 23.76
CA ALA A 17 16.37 14.00 23.14
C ALA A 17 15.15 14.37 22.28
N LEU A 18 14.73 13.48 21.38
CA LEU A 18 13.55 13.69 20.53
C LEU A 18 12.26 13.88 21.35
N LYS A 19 12.07 13.06 22.40
CA LYS A 19 10.92 13.18 23.30
C LYS A 19 10.91 14.50 24.06
N ARG A 20 12.09 15.01 24.45
CA ARG A 20 12.24 16.29 25.14
C ARG A 20 11.81 17.45 24.24
N GLU A 21 12.28 17.48 22.99
CA GLU A 21 11.89 18.49 22.00
C GLU A 21 10.39 18.45 21.72
N PHE A 22 9.84 17.26 21.47
CA PHE A 22 8.41 17.08 21.27
C PHE A 22 7.59 17.58 22.46
N ARG A 23 7.98 17.23 23.69
CA ARG A 23 7.27 17.67 24.90
C ARG A 23 7.31 19.20 25.02
N LYS A 24 8.46 19.83 24.79
CA LYS A 24 8.63 21.29 24.85
C LYS A 24 7.66 22.01 23.91
N GLN A 25 7.51 21.51 22.69
CA GLN A 25 6.62 22.08 21.68
C GLN A 25 5.14 21.73 21.94
N ALA A 26 4.87 20.52 22.43
CA ALA A 26 3.52 20.04 22.72
C ALA A 26 2.89 20.76 23.91
N THR A 27 3.65 21.05 24.97
CA THR A 27 3.14 21.66 26.20
C THR A 27 3.21 23.19 26.21
N ASN A 28 3.67 23.84 25.13
CA ASN A 28 3.76 25.30 25.07
C ASN A 28 2.35 25.94 24.90
N PRO A 29 1.86 26.72 25.88
CA PRO A 29 0.52 27.31 25.83
C PRO A 29 0.39 28.43 24.78
N HIS A 30 1.50 29.06 24.38
CA HIS A 30 1.50 30.14 23.39
C HIS A 30 1.74 29.67 21.96
N ARG A 31 1.72 28.35 21.70
CA ARG A 31 1.99 27.79 20.36
C ARG A 31 1.03 28.32 19.28
N HIS A 32 -0.22 28.60 19.67
CA HIS A 32 -1.22 29.17 18.76
C HIS A 32 -0.92 30.63 18.38
N ALA A 33 -0.16 31.38 19.18
CA ALA A 33 0.20 32.76 18.90
C ALA A 33 1.34 32.88 17.86
N SER A 34 2.12 31.82 17.66
CA SER A 34 3.24 31.77 16.71
C SER A 34 2.83 31.66 15.24
N GLY A 35 1.53 31.60 14.93
CA GLY A 35 1.02 31.31 13.57
C GLY A 35 1.09 29.84 13.16
N GLU A 36 1.72 28.98 13.97
CA GLU A 36 1.76 27.52 13.84
C GLU A 36 0.50 26.86 14.44
N GLY A 37 -0.67 27.43 14.16
CA GLY A 37 -1.95 26.89 14.62
C GLY A 37 -2.26 25.56 13.95
N GLY A 38 -2.06 24.43 14.65
CA GLY A 38 -2.38 23.11 14.12
C GLY A 38 -1.69 21.94 14.83
N ALA A 39 -1.63 20.80 14.13
CA ALA A 39 -0.84 19.65 14.53
C ALA A 39 0.66 19.97 14.51
N LEU A 40 1.42 19.38 15.44
CA LEU A 40 2.86 19.62 15.50
C LEU A 40 3.54 19.06 14.26
N PHE A 41 4.33 19.90 13.59
CA PHE A 41 5.09 19.49 12.43
C PHE A 41 6.25 18.55 12.84
N ASP A 42 6.29 17.35 12.25
CA ASP A 42 7.39 16.40 12.44
C ASP A 42 8.24 16.30 11.15
N PRO A 43 9.50 16.77 11.17
CA PRO A 43 10.42 16.64 10.05
C PRO A 43 10.66 15.19 9.62
N ALA A 44 10.62 14.23 10.55
CA ALA A 44 10.83 12.82 10.22
C ALA A 44 9.67 12.26 9.39
N LEU A 45 8.42 12.61 9.76
CA LEU A 45 7.25 12.26 8.95
C LEU A 45 7.30 12.93 7.58
N GLN A 46 7.65 14.22 7.49
CA GLN A 46 7.77 14.88 6.19
C GLN A 46 8.81 14.17 5.29
N ARG A 47 9.97 13.80 5.84
CA ARG A 47 11.00 13.06 5.08
C ARG A 47 10.52 11.69 4.61
N PHE A 48 9.76 10.98 5.44
CA PHE A 48 9.18 9.70 5.04
C PHE A 48 8.16 9.88 3.91
N MET A 49 7.29 10.89 4.02
CA MET A 49 6.30 11.21 2.99
C MET A 49 6.97 11.66 1.68
N SER A 50 8.02 12.49 1.76
CA SER A 50 8.77 12.89 0.57
C SER A 50 9.47 11.70 -0.09
N MET A 51 10.06 10.79 0.70
CA MET A 51 10.65 9.55 0.19
C MET A 51 9.62 8.68 -0.53
N LYS A 52 8.36 8.64 -0.06
CA LYS A 52 7.27 7.92 -0.74
C LYS A 52 6.85 8.60 -2.05
N ALA A 53 6.81 9.93 -2.06
CA ALA A 53 6.46 10.68 -3.27
C ALA A 53 7.53 10.55 -4.37
N THR A 54 8.82 10.51 -4.01
CA THR A 54 9.94 10.45 -4.97
C THR A 54 10.40 9.03 -5.30
N GLN A 55 9.60 8.00 -5.00
CA GLN A 55 10.00 6.60 -5.24
C GLN A 55 10.35 6.30 -6.69
N TYR A 56 9.70 6.98 -7.65
CA TYR A 56 9.96 6.80 -9.07
C TYR A 56 11.32 7.36 -9.48
N ASP A 57 11.71 8.53 -8.95
CA ASP A 57 12.98 9.20 -9.29
C ASP A 57 14.20 8.36 -8.90
N TYR A 58 14.08 7.56 -7.84
CA TYR A 58 15.13 6.68 -7.33
C TYR A 58 14.93 5.20 -7.73
N PHE A 59 13.97 4.90 -8.61
CA PHE A 59 13.74 3.54 -9.06
C PHE A 59 14.91 3.03 -9.91
N LYS A 60 15.39 1.83 -9.60
CA LYS A 60 16.42 1.14 -10.40
C LYS A 60 15.81 -0.11 -11.03
N PRO A 61 15.82 -0.24 -12.37
CA PRO A 61 15.31 -1.41 -13.06
C PRO A 61 16.26 -2.60 -12.82
N THR A 62 15.99 -3.37 -11.77
CA THR A 62 16.69 -4.64 -11.48
C THR A 62 15.90 -5.79 -12.08
N PRO A 63 16.55 -6.90 -12.52
CA PRO A 63 15.84 -8.04 -13.09
C PRO A 63 14.73 -8.58 -12.19
N LYS A 64 14.98 -8.62 -10.87
CA LYS A 64 13.99 -9.02 -9.86
C LYS A 64 12.78 -8.08 -9.82
N ALA A 65 13.02 -6.76 -9.80
CA ALA A 65 11.94 -5.77 -9.76
C ALA A 65 11.10 -5.79 -11.05
N SER A 66 11.76 -5.86 -12.22
CA SER A 66 11.08 -5.92 -13.52
C SER A 66 10.25 -7.20 -13.67
N PHE A 67 10.79 -8.36 -13.28
CA PHE A 67 10.05 -9.62 -13.31
C PHE A 67 8.82 -9.58 -12.39
N MET A 68 9.00 -9.05 -11.17
CA MET A 68 7.90 -8.93 -10.23
C MET A 68 6.81 -7.97 -10.74
N GLY A 69 7.18 -6.83 -11.30
CA GLY A 69 6.25 -5.90 -11.94
C GLY A 69 5.49 -6.55 -13.09
N LEU A 70 6.18 -7.30 -13.97
CA LEU A 70 5.55 -8.03 -15.07
C LEU A 70 4.56 -9.08 -14.56
N MET A 71 4.92 -9.86 -13.54
CA MET A 71 4.03 -10.86 -12.96
C MET A 71 2.78 -10.22 -12.34
N PHE A 72 2.92 -9.10 -11.63
CA PHE A 72 1.79 -8.37 -11.05
C PHE A 72 0.82 -7.83 -12.11
N ILE A 73 1.26 -7.64 -13.36
CA ILE A 73 0.38 -7.22 -14.46
C ILE A 73 -0.17 -8.45 -15.19
N ALA A 74 0.68 -9.40 -15.57
CA ALA A 74 0.29 -10.53 -16.42
C ALA A 74 -0.62 -11.53 -15.68
N VAL A 75 -0.32 -11.85 -14.42
CA VAL A 75 -1.07 -12.85 -13.63
C VAL A 75 -2.54 -12.48 -13.46
N PRO A 76 -2.94 -11.27 -13.01
CA PRO A 76 -4.36 -10.95 -12.87
C PRO A 76 -5.09 -10.91 -14.21
N ILE A 77 -4.46 -10.42 -15.28
CA ILE A 77 -5.07 -10.37 -16.62
C ILE A 77 -5.35 -11.79 -17.13
N ILE A 78 -4.34 -12.66 -17.12
CA ILE A 78 -4.46 -14.04 -17.61
C ILE A 78 -5.38 -14.83 -16.69
N GLY A 79 -5.21 -14.70 -15.37
CA GLY A 79 -6.02 -15.39 -14.37
C GLY A 79 -7.50 -15.07 -14.51
N TYR A 80 -7.86 -13.78 -14.58
CA TYR A 80 -9.25 -13.36 -14.77
C TYR A 80 -9.80 -13.80 -16.14
N GLY A 81 -9.01 -13.69 -17.20
CA GLY A 81 -9.41 -14.16 -18.53
C GLY A 81 -9.73 -15.66 -18.56
N LEU A 82 -8.94 -16.49 -17.89
CA LEU A 82 -9.19 -17.93 -17.79
C LEU A 82 -10.41 -18.27 -16.93
N LEU A 83 -10.64 -17.55 -15.83
CA LEU A 83 -11.84 -17.72 -15.01
C LEU A 83 -13.10 -17.38 -15.82
N LEU A 84 -13.11 -16.21 -16.46
CA LEU A 84 -14.24 -15.76 -17.28
C LEU A 84 -14.50 -16.74 -18.45
N LYS A 85 -13.44 -17.26 -19.07
CA LYS A 85 -13.57 -18.26 -20.15
C LYS A 85 -14.23 -19.54 -19.62
N ARG A 86 -13.76 -20.07 -18.50
CA ARG A 86 -14.32 -21.28 -17.88
C ARG A 86 -15.78 -21.10 -17.49
N ASP A 87 -16.12 -19.97 -16.89
CA ASP A 87 -17.49 -19.67 -16.49
C ASP A 87 -18.42 -19.60 -17.70
N LYS A 88 -17.98 -18.96 -18.79
CA LYS A 88 -18.73 -18.91 -20.05
C LYS A 88 -18.91 -20.27 -20.70
N GLU A 89 -17.85 -21.08 -20.77
CA GLU A 89 -17.94 -22.43 -21.34
C GLU A 89 -18.89 -23.32 -20.53
N GLN A 90 -18.85 -23.24 -19.19
CA GLN A 90 -19.76 -23.98 -18.32
C GLN A 90 -21.21 -23.51 -18.46
N GLN A 91 -21.43 -22.19 -18.55
CA GLN A 91 -22.75 -21.63 -18.78
C GLN A 91 -23.31 -22.09 -20.14
N GLU A 92 -22.52 -22.00 -21.20
CA GLU A 92 -22.91 -22.43 -22.54
C GLU A 92 -23.19 -23.94 -22.60
N MET A 93 -22.36 -24.76 -21.95
CA MET A 93 -22.58 -26.20 -21.84
C MET A 93 -23.93 -26.50 -21.18
N ARG A 94 -24.23 -25.87 -20.04
CA ARG A 94 -25.51 -26.04 -19.31
C ARG A 94 -26.72 -25.64 -20.14
N ILE A 95 -26.59 -24.61 -20.97
CA ILE A 95 -27.64 -24.18 -21.90
C ILE A 95 -27.83 -25.21 -23.01
N ARG A 96 -26.74 -25.72 -23.62
CA ARG A 96 -26.78 -26.70 -24.71
C ARG A 96 -27.30 -28.07 -24.28
N THR A 97 -27.00 -28.49 -23.06
CA THR A 97 -27.49 -29.76 -22.49
C THR A 97 -28.91 -29.67 -21.93
N GLY A 98 -29.54 -28.48 -21.95
CA GLY A 98 -30.89 -28.27 -21.44
C GLY A 98 -31.00 -28.25 -19.91
N GLN A 99 -29.88 -28.16 -19.19
CA GLN A 99 -29.87 -28.07 -17.73
C GLN A 99 -30.42 -26.73 -17.21
N VAL A 100 -30.43 -25.69 -18.06
CA VAL A 100 -30.99 -24.37 -17.75
C VAL A 100 -32.23 -24.12 -18.62
N SER A 101 -33.36 -23.88 -17.95
CA SER A 101 -34.63 -23.57 -18.63
C SER A 101 -34.52 -22.26 -19.41
N TYR A 102 -35.37 -22.06 -20.43
CA TYR A 102 -35.36 -20.79 -21.18
C TYR A 102 -35.74 -19.58 -20.30
N ALA A 103 -36.59 -19.77 -19.29
CA ALA A 103 -37.03 -18.71 -18.39
C ALA A 103 -35.88 -18.15 -17.54
N ASP A 104 -34.96 -19.03 -17.10
CA ASP A 104 -33.87 -18.74 -16.16
C ASP A 104 -32.58 -18.21 -16.83
N ARG A 105 -32.60 -17.95 -18.15
CA ARG A 105 -31.44 -17.39 -18.86
C ARG A 105 -31.33 -15.88 -18.63
N GLU A 106 -30.17 -15.43 -18.16
CA GLU A 106 -29.91 -14.02 -17.87
C GLU A 106 -29.98 -13.10 -19.11
N PHE A 107 -29.44 -13.53 -20.25
CA PHE A 107 -29.36 -12.73 -21.50
C PHE A 107 -30.25 -13.30 -22.61
N LYS A 108 -31.54 -13.46 -22.36
CA LYS A 108 -32.49 -14.10 -23.31
C LYS A 108 -33.02 -13.20 -24.43
N PHE A 109 -32.98 -11.87 -24.24
CA PHE A 109 -33.59 -10.88 -25.14
C PHE A 109 -32.61 -9.78 -25.60
N LEU A 110 -31.32 -9.97 -25.34
CA LEU A 110 -30.23 -9.11 -25.78
C LEU A 110 -29.47 -9.80 -26.91
#